data_AF-A0A9E5FK96-F1
#
_entry.id   AF-A0A9E5FK96-F1
#
_cell.length_a   1.000
_cell.length_b   1.000
_cell.length_c   1.000
_cell.angle_alpha   90.00
_cell.angle_beta   90.00
_cell.angle_gamma   90.00
#
_symmetry.space_group_name_H-M   'P 1'
#
loop_
_entity.id
_entity.type
_entity.pdbx_description
1 polymer ?
#
loop_
_entity_poly.entity_id
_entity_poly.type
_entity_poly.pdbx_seq_one_letter_code
_entity_poly.pdbx_strand_id
1 'polypeptide(L)'
;MRGIGLVMAGWLLATGLALAQEYKSGIPWSEPKLVTPGTASTAPSDAIVLFGGKDLSAWNNGDKWLVADGVATAAKTGISTKEMFGDCQLHIEWATPDKVEGAG
;
A
#
# COMPACT_ATOMS: atom_id res chain seq x y z
N MET A 1 78.28 -13.59 40.23
CA MET A 1 77.15 -13.32 41.17
C MET A 1 76.21 -12.36 40.48
N ARG A 2 74.99 -12.81 40.13
CA ARG A 2 73.70 -12.28 40.65
C ARG A 2 73.59 -10.75 40.46
N GLY A 3 72.68 -10.18 39.68
CA GLY A 3 71.39 -10.60 39.14
C GLY A 3 70.53 -9.33 38.97
N ILE A 4 69.25 -9.50 38.61
CA ILE A 4 68.19 -8.49 38.41
C ILE A 4 68.21 -7.92 36.97
N GLY A 5 67.29 -8.26 36.06
CA GLY A 5 65.87 -8.62 36.19
C GLY A 5 65.04 -7.44 35.65
N LEU A 6 64.59 -7.49 34.39
CA LEU A 6 63.17 -7.63 33.97
C LEU A 6 62.33 -6.38 34.35
N VAL A 7 61.54 -5.71 33.51
CA VAL A 7 60.77 -6.07 32.30
C VAL A 7 60.44 -4.76 31.57
N MET A 8 60.64 -4.68 30.25
CA MET A 8 60.00 -3.65 29.42
C MET A 8 58.57 -4.12 29.17
N ALA A 9 57.59 -3.57 29.91
CA ALA A 9 56.18 -3.85 29.68
C ALA A 9 55.73 -3.16 28.39
N GLY A 10 55.82 -3.87 27.28
CA GLY A 10 55.27 -3.43 26.00
C GLY A 10 53.75 -3.35 26.09
N TRP A 11 53.20 -2.14 25.99
CA TRP A 11 51.78 -1.93 25.75
C TRP A 11 51.44 -2.36 24.33
N LEU A 12 50.98 -3.60 24.17
CA LEU A 12 50.26 -3.99 22.96
C LEU A 12 48.85 -3.44 23.07
N LEU A 13 48.59 -2.28 22.44
CA LEU A 13 47.22 -1.83 22.21
C LEU A 13 46.63 -2.75 21.13
N ALA A 14 46.03 -3.87 21.54
CA ALA A 14 45.24 -4.69 20.65
C ALA A 14 43.96 -3.91 20.32
N THR A 15 43.98 -3.16 19.21
CA THR A 15 42.74 -2.69 18.59
C THR A 15 42.02 -3.92 18.06
N GLY A 16 41.21 -4.54 18.93
CA GLY A 16 40.27 -5.56 18.50
C GLY A 16 39.40 -4.94 17.41
N LEU A 17 39.37 -5.56 16.23
CA LEU A 17 38.34 -5.25 15.25
C LEU A 17 36.99 -5.44 15.97
N ALA A 18 36.26 -4.34 16.17
CA ALA A 18 34.87 -4.44 16.57
C ALA A 18 34.10 -4.97 15.37
N LEU A 19 33.92 -6.30 15.32
CA LEU A 19 32.98 -6.94 14.42
C LEU A 19 31.59 -6.61 14.96
N ALA A 20 31.07 -5.43 14.61
CA ALA A 20 29.67 -5.11 14.85
C ALA A 20 28.85 -6.10 14.04
N GLN A 21 28.32 -7.12 14.70
CA GLN A 21 27.43 -8.08 14.06
C GLN A 21 26.14 -7.35 13.69
N GLU A 22 25.67 -7.56 12.46
CA GLU A 22 24.39 -7.03 12.01
C GLU A 22 23.31 -7.43 13.01
N TYR A 23 22.59 -6.43 13.55
CA TYR A 23 21.41 -6.70 14.36
C TYR A 23 20.34 -7.31 13.47
N LYS A 24 20.05 -8.58 13.70
CA LYS A 24 18.88 -9.26 13.13
C LYS A 24 17.82 -9.30 14.20
N SER A 25 16.65 -8.75 13.88
CA SER A 25 15.52 -8.64 14.82
C SER A 25 15.11 -9.98 15.46
N GLY A 26 15.33 -11.11 14.76
CA GLY A 26 14.93 -12.44 15.22
C GLY A 26 13.42 -12.69 15.16
N ILE A 27 12.62 -11.67 14.82
CA ILE A 27 11.18 -11.78 14.60
C ILE A 27 10.94 -12.50 13.26
N PRO A 28 10.18 -13.62 13.24
CA PRO A 28 9.74 -14.24 12.01
C PRO A 28 8.63 -13.39 11.38
N TRP A 29 8.99 -12.53 10.43
CA TRP A 29 8.02 -11.79 9.64
C TRP A 29 7.36 -12.70 8.61
N SER A 30 6.04 -12.62 8.49
CA SER A 30 5.36 -13.24 7.36
C SER A 30 5.73 -12.50 6.08
N GLU A 31 6.03 -13.24 5.02
CA GLU A 31 6.23 -12.64 3.70
C GLU A 31 4.94 -11.92 3.25
N PRO A 32 5.04 -10.69 2.70
CA PRO A 32 3.88 -10.02 2.13
C PRO A 32 3.22 -10.86 1.05
N LYS A 33 1.90 -10.80 0.95
CA LYS A 33 1.18 -11.48 -0.14
C LYS A 33 1.61 -10.89 -1.47
N LEU A 34 1.92 -11.75 -2.44
CA LEU A 34 2.15 -11.33 -3.81
C LEU A 34 0.85 -10.79 -4.40
N VAL A 35 0.91 -9.58 -4.95
CA VAL A 35 -0.20 -8.93 -5.66
C VAL A 35 0.24 -8.69 -7.10
N THR A 36 -0.53 -9.22 -8.05
CA THR A 36 -0.34 -8.90 -9.46
C THR A 36 -0.96 -7.53 -9.74
N PRO A 37 -0.18 -6.53 -10.20
CA PRO A 37 -0.73 -5.23 -10.53
C PRO A 37 -1.75 -5.31 -11.66
N GLY A 38 -2.66 -4.35 -11.67
CA GLY A 38 -3.55 -4.11 -12.80
C GLY A 38 -2.83 -3.49 -14.00
N THR A 39 -3.58 -3.33 -15.09
CA THR A 39 -3.18 -2.51 -16.25
C THR A 39 -3.70 -1.08 -16.06
N ALA A 40 -3.64 -0.25 -17.11
CA ALA A 40 -4.21 1.10 -17.05
C ALA A 40 -5.71 1.13 -16.73
N SER A 41 -6.46 0.06 -17.03
CA SER A 41 -7.92 0.02 -16.89
C SER A 41 -8.43 -1.14 -16.03
N THR A 42 -7.54 -1.87 -15.35
CA THR A 42 -7.94 -3.04 -14.54
C THR A 42 -7.42 -2.93 -13.13
N ALA A 43 -8.18 -3.45 -12.18
CA ALA A 43 -7.79 -3.49 -10.76
C ALA A 43 -6.65 -4.51 -10.52
N PRO A 44 -5.86 -4.35 -9.44
CA PRO A 44 -4.91 -5.38 -9.01
C PRO A 44 -5.63 -6.65 -8.53
N SER A 45 -4.90 -7.75 -8.44
CA SER A 45 -5.47 -9.08 -8.18
C SER A 45 -6.19 -9.25 -6.84
N ASP A 46 -5.90 -8.39 -5.86
CA ASP A 46 -6.48 -8.44 -4.51
C ASP A 46 -7.59 -7.41 -4.28
N ALA A 47 -7.88 -6.57 -5.27
CA ALA A 47 -8.88 -5.51 -5.13
C ALA A 47 -10.31 -6.02 -5.34
N ILE A 48 -11.24 -5.43 -4.58
CA ILE A 48 -12.67 -5.55 -4.83
C ILE A 48 -13.05 -4.57 -5.94
N VAL A 49 -13.57 -5.07 -7.06
CA VAL A 49 -14.03 -4.23 -8.18
C VAL A 49 -15.42 -3.68 -7.86
N LEU A 50 -15.47 -2.41 -7.46
CA LEU A 50 -16.75 -1.73 -7.13
C LEU A 50 -17.57 -1.39 -8.39
N PHE A 51 -16.91 -1.07 -9.50
CA PHE A 51 -17.55 -0.83 -10.79
C PHE A 51 -16.60 -1.23 -11.92
N GLY A 52 -17.04 -2.15 -12.78
CA GLY A 52 -16.27 -2.67 -13.92
C GLY A 52 -16.95 -2.43 -15.27
N GLY A 53 -17.83 -1.43 -15.35
CA GLY A 53 -18.54 -1.05 -16.58
C GLY A 53 -19.85 -1.79 -16.85
N LYS A 54 -20.18 -2.84 -16.09
CA LYS A 54 -21.38 -3.65 -16.31
C LYS A 54 -22.60 -3.19 -15.51
N ASP A 55 -22.44 -3.05 -14.20
CA ASP A 55 -23.54 -2.71 -13.29
C ASP A 55 -23.01 -2.12 -11.96
N LEU A 56 -23.92 -1.53 -11.19
CA LEU A 56 -23.65 -0.98 -9.85
C LEU A 56 -24.13 -1.94 -8.74
N SER A 57 -23.98 -3.25 -8.94
CA SER A 57 -24.47 -4.26 -7.98
C SER A 57 -23.78 -4.21 -6.61
N ALA A 58 -22.57 -3.67 -6.52
CA ALA A 58 -21.85 -3.43 -5.27
C ALA A 58 -22.34 -2.19 -4.49
N TRP A 59 -23.32 -1.45 -5.02
CA TRP A 59 -23.76 -0.16 -4.49
C TRP A 59 -25.21 -0.21 -3.99
N ASN A 60 -25.48 0.50 -2.90
CA ASN A 60 -26.81 0.86 -2.45
C ASN A 60 -27.35 2.01 -3.33
N ASN A 61 -28.60 1.90 -3.77
CA ASN A 61 -29.25 2.84 -4.70
C ASN A 61 -28.56 2.97 -6.06
N GLY A 62 -27.73 1.99 -6.46
CA GLY A 62 -27.02 2.01 -7.75
C GLY A 62 -27.98 2.01 -8.95
N ASP A 63 -29.18 1.47 -8.78
CA ASP A 63 -30.29 1.50 -9.75
C ASP A 63 -30.80 2.92 -10.08
N LYS A 64 -30.45 3.92 -9.26
CA LYS A 64 -30.80 5.33 -9.50
C LYS A 64 -29.83 6.05 -10.44
N TRP A 65 -28.68 5.45 -10.72
CA TRP A 65 -27.71 5.96 -11.70
C TRP A 65 -27.89 5.23 -13.03
N LEU A 66 -27.56 5.91 -14.14
CA LEU A 66 -27.57 5.29 -15.45
C LEU A 66 -26.23 4.57 -15.67
N VAL A 67 -26.28 3.32 -16.13
CA VAL A 67 -25.10 2.60 -16.63
C VAL A 67 -25.26 2.37 -18.12
N ALA A 68 -24.35 2.93 -18.90
CA ALA A 68 -24.30 2.80 -20.36
C ALA A 68 -22.84 2.93 -20.82
N ASP A 69 -22.49 2.24 -21.91
CA ASP A 69 -21.18 2.36 -22.56
C ASP A 69 -19.97 2.20 -21.61
N GLY A 70 -20.11 1.35 -20.58
CA GLY A 70 -19.04 1.08 -19.60
C GLY A 70 -18.88 2.15 -18.53
N VAL A 71 -19.74 3.17 -18.48
CA VAL A 71 -19.69 4.25 -17.47
C VAL A 71 -20.96 4.32 -16.64
N ALA A 72 -20.83 4.82 -15.42
CA ALA A 72 -21.95 5.13 -14.53
C ALA A 72 -22.13 6.64 -14.46
N THR A 73 -23.31 7.13 -14.86
CA THR A 73 -23.64 8.57 -14.86
C THR A 73 -24.46 8.91 -13.63
N ALA A 74 -23.95 9.86 -12.84
CA ALA A 74 -24.60 10.34 -11.64
C ALA A 74 -25.94 11.03 -11.95
N ALA A 75 -26.96 10.67 -11.18
CA ALA A 75 -28.22 11.40 -11.12
C ALA A 75 -28.23 12.39 -9.93
N LYS A 76 -29.36 13.04 -9.65
CA LYS A 76 -29.54 13.93 -8.48
C LYS A 76 -29.66 13.18 -7.14
N THR A 77 -29.00 12.03 -7.02
CA THR A 77 -29.06 11.14 -5.86
C THR A 77 -27.67 10.54 -5.59
N GLY A 78 -27.27 10.48 -4.32
CA GLY A 78 -26.04 9.78 -3.92
C GLY A 78 -26.21 8.27 -3.90
N ILE A 79 -25.08 7.56 -4.06
CA ILE A 79 -24.94 6.12 -3.87
C ILE A 79 -23.83 5.84 -2.85
N SER A 80 -23.85 4.66 -2.24
CA SER A 80 -22.80 4.21 -1.31
C SER A 80 -22.51 2.74 -1.55
N THR A 81 -21.31 2.27 -1.21
CA THR A 81 -21.00 0.84 -1.28
C THR A 81 -21.87 0.06 -0.30
N LYS A 82 -22.18 -1.19 -0.65
CA LYS A 82 -22.87 -2.12 0.25
C LYS A 82 -21.97 -2.55 1.40
N GLU A 83 -20.70 -2.77 1.09
CA GLU A 83 -19.66 -3.05 2.06
C GLU A 83 -19.16 -1.75 2.71
N MET A 84 -18.75 -1.85 3.97
CA MET A 84 -18.11 -0.77 4.71
C MET A 84 -16.61 -1.03 4.76
N PHE A 85 -15.81 0.01 4.52
CA PHE A 85 -14.36 -0.08 4.49
C PHE A 85 -13.76 0.74 5.64
N GLY A 86 -12.69 0.22 6.23
CA GLY A 86 -11.80 0.98 7.11
C GLY A 86 -10.67 1.61 6.27
N ASP A 87 -9.44 1.33 6.66
CA ASP A 87 -8.27 1.70 5.85
C ASP A 87 -8.34 1.02 4.48
N CYS A 88 -8.22 1.82 3.42
CA CYS A 88 -8.30 1.31 2.06
C CYS A 88 -7.44 2.12 1.11
N GLN A 89 -7.11 1.47 -0.02
CA GLN A 89 -6.69 2.13 -1.23
C GLN A 89 -7.88 2.17 -2.19
N LEU A 90 -8.24 3.35 -2.68
CA LEU A 90 -9.37 3.55 -3.59
C LEU A 90 -8.89 4.15 -4.91
N HIS A 91 -9.28 3.52 -6.03
CA HIS A 91 -9.13 4.08 -7.38
C HIS A 91 -10.52 4.46 -7.91
N ILE A 92 -10.66 5.68 -8.42
CA ILE A 92 -11.86 6.15 -9.11
C ILE A 92 -11.46 7.06 -10.27
N GLU A 93 -12.10 6.84 -11.41
CA GLU A 93 -12.04 7.74 -12.55
C GLU A 93 -13.40 8.40 -12.73
N TRP A 94 -13.39 9.70 -13.01
CA TRP A 94 -14.60 10.48 -13.20
C TRP A 94 -14.36 11.57 -14.23
N ALA A 95 -15.44 12.02 -14.88
CA ALA A 95 -15.43 13.10 -15.84
C ALA A 95 -16.59 14.06 -15.57
N THR A 96 -16.38 15.34 -15.84
CA THR A 96 -17.46 16.33 -15.85
C THR A 96 -18.31 16.18 -17.13
N PRO A 97 -19.58 16.61 -17.11
CA PRO A 97 -20.33 16.78 -18.34
C PRO A 97 -19.66 17.83 -19.25
N ASP A 98 -19.87 17.73 -20.57
CA ASP A 98 -19.33 18.67 -21.56
C ASP A 98 -19.75 20.12 -21.29
N LYS A 99 -20.98 20.30 -20.82
CA LYS A 99 -21.52 21.60 -20.42
C LYS A 99 -21.60 21.67 -18.90
N VAL A 100 -20.83 22.57 -18.31
CA VAL A 100 -20.82 22.82 -16.86
C VAL A 100 -21.89 23.86 -16.54
N GLU A 101 -22.94 23.45 -15.83
CA GLU A 101 -24.02 24.32 -15.34
C GLU A 101 -24.23 24.09 -13.84
N GLY A 102 -24.39 25.16 -13.06
CA GLY A 102 -24.64 25.09 -11.61
C GLY A 102 -24.48 26.45 -10.92
N ALA A 103 -25.18 26.68 -9.80
CA ALA A 103 -25.19 27.95 -9.08
C ALA A 103 -24.29 27.99 -7.81
N GLY A 104 -23.71 26.85 -7.41
CA GLY A 104 -23.00 26.71 -6.14
C GLY A 104 -23.94 26.51 -4.95
#